data_AF-A0A7W0Q743-F1
#
_entry.id   AF-A0A7W0Q743-F1
#
_cell.length_a   1.000
_cell.length_b   1.000
_cell.length_c   1.000
_cell.angle_alpha   90.00
_cell.angle_beta   90.00
_cell.angle_gamma   90.00
#
_symmetry.space_group_name_H-M   'P 1'
#
loop_
_entity.id
_entity.type
_entity.pdbx_description
1 polymer ?
#
loop_
_entity_poly.entity_id
_entity_poly.type
_entity_poly.pdbx_seq_one_letter_code
_entity_poly.pdbx_strand_id
1 'polypeptide(L)'
;MAARDEQHGDQPRRDPHRHAASVAQNLARLLVGTCIGTCIGTSIGACGGGSDGPAVDAAPCVDPGHDEDGDGVGDRCDICPAAPDPDQRDTTERAVGNFEDRVGDACDPRGTLSGDTLAALHTFADAADAALWTGSGWTIAGDAAHATDAARWASNRREQGSGVYVAATVTALAWRAGGAFELAIDGDGSVGVTCRILADRDADGFDELEAREIGGETLTRRLSAAITTEDPVMVTAWRTVDREQRGRITCRVRIGGHGGATTELALATVDGATTGSYAMAATEVTVEVASVVVYTSPLLSKNPP
;
A
#
# COMPACT_ATOMS: atom_id res chain seq x y z
N MET A 1 45.11 60.20 -9.69
CA MET A 1 43.99 61.13 -9.44
C MET A 1 42.95 60.36 -8.64
N ALA A 2 42.83 60.69 -7.33
CA ALA A 2 41.78 60.39 -6.32
C ALA A 2 41.12 58.99 -6.33
N ALA A 3 41.15 58.11 -5.32
CA ALA A 3 41.09 58.17 -3.84
C ALA A 3 39.79 58.79 -3.25
N ARG A 4 39.19 58.05 -2.27
CA ARG A 4 38.09 58.35 -1.31
C ARG A 4 36.72 57.77 -1.66
N ASP A 5 35.85 57.36 -0.73
CA ASP A 5 35.88 57.13 0.73
C ASP A 5 34.63 56.33 1.12
N GLU A 6 34.66 55.75 2.32
CA GLU A 6 33.62 55.00 3.04
C GLU A 6 32.36 55.81 3.42
N GLN A 7 31.25 55.09 3.69
CA GLN A 7 30.17 55.36 4.68
C GLN A 7 29.17 54.16 4.58
N HIS A 8 28.91 53.25 5.52
CA HIS A 8 28.76 53.21 6.99
C HIS A 8 27.61 54.04 7.58
N GLY A 9 26.66 53.34 8.22
CA GLY A 9 25.53 53.84 9.01
C GLY A 9 24.16 53.58 8.34
N ASP A 10 23.10 53.10 8.98
CA ASP A 10 22.80 52.97 10.40
C ASP A 10 21.54 52.09 10.58
N GLN A 11 21.57 51.12 11.50
CA GLN A 11 20.40 50.37 11.97
C GLN A 11 20.10 50.83 13.41
N PRO A 12 18.87 51.24 13.76
CA PRO A 12 18.53 51.44 15.16
C PRO A 12 18.04 50.16 15.82
N ARG A 13 18.69 49.84 16.94
CA ARG A 13 18.43 48.76 17.89
C ARG A 13 17.11 48.97 18.65
N ARG A 14 16.49 47.86 19.07
CA ARG A 14 15.50 47.79 20.17
C ARG A 14 16.16 48.23 21.48
N ASP A 15 15.42 48.90 22.38
CA ASP A 15 15.24 48.46 23.78
C ASP A 15 14.21 49.34 24.57
N PRO A 16 13.90 49.13 25.87
CA PRO A 16 12.59 48.65 26.31
C PRO A 16 11.90 49.58 27.33
N HIS A 17 10.70 49.20 27.78
CA HIS A 17 9.99 49.70 28.98
C HIS A 17 9.77 51.22 29.12
N ARG A 18 8.50 51.65 29.08
CA ARG A 18 7.77 52.39 30.17
C ARG A 18 6.52 53.07 29.64
N HIS A 19 5.54 53.21 30.54
CA HIS A 19 4.28 54.00 30.57
C HIS A 19 3.08 53.04 30.68
N ALA A 20 2.81 52.42 31.83
CA ALA A 20 2.34 52.97 33.11
C ALA A 20 0.99 53.71 33.03
N ALA A 21 -0.07 52.94 33.30
CA ALA A 21 -1.17 53.17 34.25
C ALA A 21 -2.06 54.43 34.20
N SER A 22 -3.38 54.17 34.24
CA SER A 22 -4.50 54.89 34.91
C SER A 22 -5.76 54.70 34.03
N VAL A 23 -6.91 54.17 34.46
CA VAL A 23 -7.81 54.63 35.53
C VAL A 23 -8.68 53.44 36.02
N ALA A 24 -9.07 53.55 37.30
CA ALA A 24 -9.68 52.57 38.18
C ALA A 24 -11.19 52.26 37.98
N GLN A 25 -11.55 51.04 38.43
CA GLN A 25 -12.70 50.65 39.29
C GLN A 25 -14.14 50.92 38.84
N ASN A 26 -14.97 49.86 38.83
CA ASN A 26 -16.11 49.78 39.77
C ASN A 26 -16.79 48.39 39.87
N LEU A 27 -16.92 47.97 41.14
CA LEU A 27 -18.01 47.21 41.77
C LEU A 27 -18.20 45.70 41.48
N ALA A 28 -17.78 44.93 42.48
CA ALA A 28 -18.19 43.57 42.78
C ALA A 28 -19.71 43.48 43.09
N ARG A 29 -20.35 42.39 42.64
CA ARG A 29 -21.50 41.79 43.32
C ARG A 29 -21.34 40.27 43.38
N LEU A 30 -21.21 39.82 44.62
CA LEU A 30 -21.24 38.46 45.10
C LEU A 30 -22.68 37.91 44.97
N LEU A 31 -22.90 36.83 44.23
CA LEU A 31 -24.11 36.02 44.35
C LEU A 31 -23.68 34.54 44.37
N VAL A 32 -23.68 33.99 45.57
CA VAL A 32 -23.66 32.55 45.83
C VAL A 32 -25.03 32.02 45.41
N GLY A 33 -25.06 31.12 44.43
CA GLY A 33 -26.28 30.43 43.97
C GLY A 33 -25.96 28.97 43.72
N THR A 34 -26.19 28.15 44.74
CA THR A 34 -25.98 26.70 44.72
C THR A 34 -27.18 25.99 44.11
N CYS A 35 -26.89 25.07 43.19
CA CYS A 35 -27.55 23.77 42.98
C CYS A 35 -28.90 23.61 42.23
N ILE A 36 -28.84 22.61 41.33
CA ILE A 36 -29.86 21.62 40.92
C ILE A 36 -30.80 22.05 39.78
N GLY A 37 -30.65 21.36 38.63
CA GLY A 37 -31.58 21.48 37.49
C GLY A 37 -31.20 20.61 36.29
N THR A 38 -31.56 19.34 36.39
CA THR A 38 -32.01 18.37 35.36
C THR A 38 -31.78 18.69 33.88
N CYS A 39 -31.04 17.82 33.19
CA CYS A 39 -30.86 17.80 31.73
C CYS A 39 -32.12 17.32 31.01
N ILE A 40 -32.76 18.16 30.19
CA ILE A 40 -33.65 17.75 29.10
C ILE A 40 -33.47 18.73 27.91
N GLY A 41 -33.06 18.19 26.76
CA GLY A 41 -33.52 18.61 25.42
C GLY A 41 -33.03 19.93 24.82
N THR A 42 -32.10 19.80 23.86
CA THR A 42 -31.96 20.55 22.59
C THR A 42 -32.06 22.09 22.59
N SER A 43 -30.90 22.75 22.44
CA SER A 43 -30.75 23.92 21.56
C SER A 43 -29.28 24.23 21.29
N ILE A 44 -28.98 24.52 20.03
CA ILE A 44 -27.71 24.99 19.46
C ILE A 44 -27.14 26.14 20.31
N GLY A 45 -25.91 25.98 20.80
CA GLY A 45 -25.19 27.00 21.54
C GLY A 45 -23.68 26.86 21.29
N ALA A 46 -23.12 27.84 20.60
CA ALA A 46 -21.69 27.98 20.37
C ALA A 46 -20.92 28.00 21.70
N CYS A 47 -19.86 27.19 21.81
CA CYS A 47 -18.83 27.33 22.83
C CYS A 47 -17.57 27.92 22.17
N GLY A 48 -17.25 29.15 22.57
CA GLY A 48 -15.95 29.75 22.31
C GLY A 48 -14.88 29.21 23.24
N GLY A 49 -13.65 29.18 22.72
CA GLY A 49 -12.43 29.64 23.39
C GLY A 49 -12.03 29.02 24.73
N GLY A 50 -11.11 28.06 24.65
CA GLY A 50 -9.94 28.01 25.53
C GLY A 50 -10.00 27.06 26.72
N SER A 51 -9.35 25.90 26.60
CA SER A 51 -8.52 25.31 27.65
C SER A 51 -7.80 24.09 27.10
N ASP A 52 -6.49 24.04 27.33
CA ASP A 52 -5.59 22.90 27.11
C ASP A 52 -6.22 21.58 27.61
N GLY A 53 -6.79 20.80 26.69
CA GLY A 53 -7.10 19.39 26.91
C GLY A 53 -5.92 18.54 26.45
N PRO A 54 -5.68 17.35 27.04
CA PRO A 54 -4.76 16.40 26.43
C PRO A 54 -5.28 16.16 25.01
N ALA A 55 -4.35 16.04 24.05
CA ALA A 55 -4.69 15.57 22.72
C ALA A 55 -5.66 14.40 22.88
N VAL A 56 -6.86 14.53 22.32
CA VAL A 56 -7.65 13.33 22.05
C VAL A 56 -6.76 12.56 21.08
N ASP A 57 -6.01 11.60 21.61
CA ASP A 57 -5.30 10.61 20.81
C ASP A 57 -6.30 10.19 19.74
N ALA A 58 -5.93 10.38 18.47
CA ALA A 58 -6.79 10.04 17.35
C ALA A 58 -7.32 8.64 17.66
N ALA A 59 -8.63 8.52 17.86
CA ALA A 59 -9.22 7.23 18.18
C ALA A 59 -8.68 6.24 17.14
N PRO A 60 -8.07 5.11 17.56
CA PRO A 60 -7.56 4.15 16.60
C PRO A 60 -8.71 3.85 15.63
N CYS A 61 -8.40 3.75 14.34
CA CYS A 61 -9.41 3.31 13.38
C CYS A 61 -9.71 1.84 13.64
N VAL A 62 -10.51 1.60 14.67
CA VAL A 62 -11.16 0.34 14.96
C VAL A 62 -12.43 0.38 14.11
N ASP A 63 -12.27 0.14 12.81
CA ASP A 63 -13.42 -0.21 11.99
C ASP A 63 -13.88 -1.59 12.48
N PRO A 64 -15.17 -1.80 12.85
CA PRO A 64 -15.70 -3.14 13.05
C PRO A 64 -15.75 -3.99 11.76
N GLY A 65 -15.09 -3.54 10.69
CA GLY A 65 -14.86 -4.27 9.44
C GLY A 65 -13.70 -5.28 9.52
N HIS A 66 -13.16 -5.62 8.36
CA HIS A 66 -12.00 -6.51 8.22
C HIS A 66 -10.69 -5.77 8.51
N ASP A 67 -9.72 -6.54 8.97
CA ASP A 67 -8.32 -6.19 9.23
C ASP A 67 -7.53 -7.37 8.67
N GLU A 68 -7.17 -7.25 7.39
CA GLU A 68 -6.67 -8.35 6.56
C GLU A 68 -5.26 -8.78 6.99
N ASP A 69 -4.47 -7.87 7.53
CA ASP A 69 -3.10 -8.16 7.95
C ASP A 69 -2.94 -8.34 9.48
N GLY A 70 -3.96 -7.96 10.25
CA GLY A 70 -4.07 -8.23 11.69
C GLY A 70 -3.24 -7.29 12.56
N ASP A 71 -2.93 -6.08 12.08
CA ASP A 71 -2.13 -5.11 12.81
C ASP A 71 -2.93 -4.27 13.83
N GLY A 72 -4.26 -4.37 13.81
CA GLY A 72 -5.18 -3.66 14.68
C GLY A 72 -5.73 -2.36 14.10
N VAL A 73 -5.42 -2.03 12.84
CA VAL A 73 -6.00 -0.94 12.06
C VAL A 73 -6.90 -1.53 10.99
N GLY A 74 -8.19 -1.17 10.98
CA GLY A 74 -9.10 -1.75 10.00
C GLY A 74 -8.79 -1.29 8.56
N ASP A 75 -9.00 -2.17 7.58
CA ASP A 75 -8.62 -2.02 6.16
C ASP A 75 -9.04 -0.68 5.54
N ARG A 76 -10.15 -0.09 6.01
CA ARG A 76 -10.69 1.17 5.48
C ARG A 76 -9.87 2.40 5.83
N CYS A 77 -9.06 2.31 6.87
CA CYS A 77 -8.18 3.38 7.32
C CYS A 77 -6.71 3.02 7.24
N ASP A 78 -6.42 1.76 7.00
CA ASP A 78 -5.07 1.25 6.93
C ASP A 78 -4.38 1.74 5.64
N ILE A 79 -3.19 2.32 5.79
CA ILE A 79 -2.35 2.77 4.67
C ILE A 79 -1.52 1.63 4.08
N CYS A 80 -1.50 0.47 4.73
CA CYS A 80 -0.82 -0.76 4.34
C CYS A 80 -1.63 -2.04 4.65
N PRO A 81 -2.85 -2.21 4.12
CA PRO A 81 -3.79 -3.30 4.50
C PRO A 81 -3.41 -4.72 4.08
N ALA A 82 -2.15 -4.96 3.73
CA ALA A 82 -1.61 -6.27 3.41
C ALA A 82 -0.22 -6.48 4.05
N ALA A 83 0.21 -5.58 4.93
CA ALA A 83 1.54 -5.55 5.51
C ALA A 83 1.49 -4.91 6.92
N PRO A 84 1.57 -5.73 7.98
CA PRO A 84 1.28 -5.25 9.33
C PRO A 84 2.17 -4.09 9.78
N ASP A 85 1.55 -2.94 10.09
CA ASP A 85 2.20 -1.74 10.63
C ASP A 85 1.23 -0.98 11.58
N PRO A 86 1.15 -1.40 12.87
CA PRO A 86 0.26 -0.75 13.83
C PRO A 86 0.54 0.74 14.05
N ASP A 87 1.76 1.20 13.71
CA ASP A 87 2.16 2.60 13.84
C ASP A 87 1.79 3.45 12.61
N GLN A 88 1.36 2.81 11.51
CA GLN A 88 0.91 3.43 10.26
C GLN A 88 1.89 4.50 9.77
N ARG A 89 3.18 4.14 9.69
CA ARG A 89 4.24 5.09 9.36
C ARG A 89 4.24 5.38 7.87
N ASP A 90 4.30 6.66 7.53
CA ASP A 90 4.47 7.18 6.17
C ASP A 90 5.50 8.31 6.27
N THR A 91 6.77 7.94 6.11
CA THR A 91 7.91 8.78 6.46
C THR A 91 9.13 8.63 5.55
N THR A 92 9.22 7.54 4.79
CA THR A 92 10.42 7.22 4.01
C THR A 92 10.72 8.26 2.91
N GLU A 93 9.69 8.82 2.30
CA GLU A 93 9.79 9.86 1.27
C GLU A 93 10.16 11.19 1.90
N ARG A 94 9.60 11.50 3.08
CA ARG A 94 9.98 12.69 3.84
C ARG A 94 11.47 12.66 4.21
N ALA A 95 12.02 11.48 4.53
CA ALA A 95 13.43 11.33 4.89
C ALA A 95 14.38 11.72 3.73
N VAL A 96 13.91 11.66 2.48
CA VAL A 96 14.66 12.06 1.28
C VAL A 96 14.18 13.39 0.68
N GLY A 97 13.30 14.12 1.38
CA GLY A 97 12.81 15.44 0.98
C GLY A 97 11.65 15.42 -0.02
N ASN A 98 10.99 14.27 -0.17
CA ASN A 98 9.76 14.10 -0.96
C ASN A 98 8.53 14.20 -0.04
N PHE A 99 7.34 14.22 -0.64
CA PHE A 99 6.07 14.23 0.08
C PHE A 99 5.57 12.80 0.30
N GLU A 100 5.02 12.55 1.48
CA GLU A 100 4.25 11.36 1.80
C GLU A 100 3.05 11.21 0.84
N ASP A 101 2.69 9.98 0.48
CA ASP A 101 1.60 9.70 -0.45
C ASP A 101 0.45 8.83 0.10
N ARG A 102 0.49 8.50 1.40
CA ARG A 102 -0.46 7.63 2.10
C ARG A 102 -0.39 6.16 1.71
N VAL A 103 0.69 5.73 1.08
CA VAL A 103 1.11 4.33 1.10
C VAL A 103 2.21 4.22 2.15
N GLY A 104 1.98 3.42 3.19
CA GLY A 104 2.90 3.38 4.33
C GLY A 104 4.27 2.76 4.03
N ASP A 105 5.23 3.06 4.89
CA ASP A 105 6.63 2.62 4.82
C ASP A 105 6.75 1.09 4.69
N ALA A 106 5.80 0.33 5.26
CA ALA A 106 5.78 -1.12 5.25
C ALA A 106 5.40 -1.73 3.89
N CYS A 107 4.61 -1.02 3.08
CA CYS A 107 4.02 -1.52 1.85
C CYS A 107 4.33 -0.69 0.61
N ASP A 108 5.01 0.45 0.73
CA ASP A 108 5.34 1.31 -0.40
C ASP A 108 6.31 0.63 -1.39
N PRO A 109 5.87 0.34 -2.64
CA PRO A 109 6.74 -0.22 -3.67
C PRO A 109 7.91 0.71 -4.04
N ARG A 110 7.78 2.02 -3.84
CA ARG A 110 8.78 3.03 -4.13
C ARG A 110 8.97 3.98 -2.95
N GLY A 111 9.32 3.45 -1.77
CA GLY A 111 9.62 4.15 -0.49
C GLY A 111 10.58 5.36 -0.51
N THR A 112 11.02 5.85 -1.65
CA THR A 112 11.75 7.13 -1.77
C THR A 112 11.11 8.08 -2.77
N LEU A 113 9.96 7.74 -3.38
CA LEU A 113 9.31 8.47 -4.46
C LEU A 113 7.82 8.62 -4.18
N SER A 114 7.35 9.86 -4.11
CA SER A 114 5.93 10.14 -3.91
C SER A 114 5.02 9.61 -5.04
N GLY A 115 3.75 9.51 -4.67
CA GLY A 115 2.58 9.46 -5.55
C GLY A 115 2.08 8.07 -5.86
N ASP A 116 2.59 7.04 -5.18
CA ASP A 116 1.95 5.74 -5.13
C ASP A 116 0.56 5.84 -4.52
N THR A 117 -0.29 4.90 -4.88
CA THR A 117 -1.67 4.83 -4.39
C THR A 117 -2.10 3.39 -4.21
N LEU A 118 -2.81 3.11 -3.12
CA LEU A 118 -3.55 1.87 -2.96
C LEU A 118 -4.76 1.89 -3.93
N ALA A 119 -4.64 1.17 -5.04
CA ALA A 119 -5.64 1.15 -6.10
C ALA A 119 -6.77 0.14 -5.84
N ALA A 120 -6.42 -1.00 -5.26
CA ALA A 120 -7.40 -2.01 -4.85
C ALA A 120 -6.84 -2.89 -3.71
N LEU A 121 -7.75 -3.32 -2.85
CA LEU A 121 -7.59 -4.43 -1.92
C LEU A 121 -8.74 -5.39 -2.18
N HIS A 122 -8.43 -6.65 -2.47
CA HIS A 122 -9.40 -7.73 -2.57
C HIS A 122 -9.18 -8.65 -1.37
N THR A 123 -10.06 -8.60 -0.39
CA THR A 123 -9.98 -9.42 0.84
C THR A 123 -10.72 -10.75 0.71
N PHE A 124 -11.57 -10.91 -0.31
CA PHE A 124 -12.40 -12.09 -0.50
C PHE A 124 -13.26 -12.46 0.72
N ALA A 125 -13.53 -11.49 1.59
CA ALA A 125 -14.38 -11.64 2.76
C ALA A 125 -15.88 -11.74 2.38
N ASP A 126 -16.27 -11.15 1.25
CA ASP A 126 -17.62 -11.25 0.71
C ASP A 126 -17.61 -12.07 -0.59
N ALA A 127 -18.52 -13.03 -0.70
CA ALA A 127 -18.72 -13.80 -1.93
C ALA A 127 -19.07 -12.89 -3.14
N ALA A 128 -19.59 -11.69 -2.89
CA ALA A 128 -19.81 -10.66 -3.91
C ALA A 128 -18.52 -10.18 -4.59
N ASP A 129 -17.35 -10.31 -3.94
CA ASP A 129 -16.05 -9.92 -4.52
C ASP A 129 -15.74 -10.70 -5.80
N ALA A 130 -16.30 -11.90 -5.96
CA ALA A 130 -16.18 -12.67 -7.20
C ALA A 130 -16.69 -11.91 -8.43
N ALA A 131 -17.64 -10.96 -8.26
CA ALA A 131 -18.15 -10.11 -9.33
C ALA A 131 -17.14 -9.05 -9.83
N LEU A 132 -16.06 -8.81 -9.08
CA LEU A 132 -14.94 -7.95 -9.49
C LEU A 132 -14.01 -8.65 -10.49
N TRP A 133 -14.23 -9.94 -10.75
CA TRP A 133 -13.40 -10.77 -11.59
C TRP A 133 -14.20 -11.40 -12.73
N THR A 134 -13.49 -11.78 -13.79
CA THR A 134 -14.01 -12.58 -14.90
C THR A 134 -13.20 -13.85 -15.04
N GLY A 135 -13.87 -14.98 -15.24
CA GLY A 135 -13.24 -16.29 -15.40
C GLY A 135 -13.97 -17.39 -14.64
N SER A 136 -13.25 -18.43 -14.25
CA SER A 136 -13.82 -19.65 -13.66
C SER A 136 -12.82 -20.42 -12.80
N GLY A 137 -13.32 -21.32 -11.96
CA GLY A 137 -12.52 -22.28 -11.18
C GLY A 137 -12.15 -21.81 -9.77
N TRP A 138 -12.33 -20.52 -9.48
CA TRP A 138 -12.20 -19.96 -8.14
C TRP A 138 -13.55 -19.90 -7.44
N THR A 139 -13.55 -20.10 -6.13
CA THR A 139 -14.70 -19.91 -5.24
C THR A 139 -14.30 -19.13 -4.00
N ILE A 140 -15.17 -18.27 -3.50
CA ILE A 140 -14.93 -17.54 -2.24
C ILE A 140 -15.59 -18.28 -1.09
N ALA A 141 -14.83 -18.58 -0.04
CA ALA A 141 -15.31 -19.19 1.19
C ALA A 141 -14.32 -18.96 2.34
N GLY A 142 -14.82 -18.73 3.56
CA GLY A 142 -13.96 -18.58 4.74
C GLY A 142 -12.94 -17.45 4.59
N ASP A 143 -13.37 -16.30 4.09
CA ASP A 143 -12.58 -15.08 3.90
C ASP A 143 -11.34 -15.28 3.02
N ALA A 144 -11.45 -16.14 2.01
CA ALA A 144 -10.40 -16.40 1.04
C ALA A 144 -10.96 -16.88 -0.31
N ALA A 145 -10.16 -16.71 -1.36
CA ALA A 145 -10.38 -17.31 -2.68
C ALA A 145 -9.70 -18.68 -2.78
N HIS A 146 -10.45 -19.70 -3.16
CA HIS A 146 -10.03 -21.10 -3.22
C HIS A 146 -10.02 -21.60 -4.67
N ALA A 147 -8.99 -22.37 -5.03
CA ALA A 147 -8.93 -23.17 -6.24
C ALA A 147 -8.36 -24.56 -5.94
N THR A 148 -8.89 -25.61 -6.57
CA THR A 148 -8.45 -27.01 -6.33
C THR A 148 -7.72 -27.64 -7.51
N ASP A 149 -7.66 -26.95 -8.65
CA ASP A 149 -6.97 -27.41 -9.87
C ASP A 149 -6.77 -26.23 -10.85
N ALA A 150 -7.48 -26.24 -11.98
CA ALA A 150 -7.46 -25.18 -12.97
C ALA A 150 -8.44 -24.06 -12.60
N ALA A 151 -7.91 -22.89 -12.30
CA ALA A 151 -8.69 -21.69 -12.05
C ALA A 151 -8.04 -20.48 -12.68
N ARG A 152 -8.86 -19.52 -13.14
CA ARG A 152 -8.40 -18.26 -13.69
C ARG A 152 -9.41 -17.17 -13.42
N TRP A 153 -8.95 -16.07 -12.84
CA TRP A 153 -9.70 -14.84 -12.67
C TRP A 153 -8.88 -13.66 -13.19
N ALA A 154 -9.48 -12.84 -14.04
CA ALA A 154 -8.95 -11.56 -14.47
C ALA A 154 -9.77 -10.44 -13.85
N SER A 155 -9.11 -9.43 -13.28
CA SER A 155 -9.80 -8.31 -12.66
C SER A 155 -10.55 -7.51 -13.72
N ASN A 156 -11.75 -7.05 -13.37
CA ASN A 156 -12.55 -6.16 -14.19
C ASN A 156 -11.99 -4.72 -14.19
N ARG A 157 -10.98 -4.45 -13.35
CA ARG A 157 -10.29 -3.17 -13.28
C ARG A 157 -9.14 -3.10 -14.28
N ARG A 158 -8.82 -1.87 -14.67
CA ARG A 158 -7.62 -1.52 -15.41
C ARG A 158 -6.94 -0.39 -14.67
N GLU A 159 -5.72 -0.64 -14.25
CA GLU A 159 -4.94 0.31 -13.48
C GLU A 159 -4.01 1.09 -14.41
N GLN A 160 -3.87 2.39 -14.16
CA GLN A 160 -3.02 3.27 -14.94
C GLN A 160 -1.87 3.79 -14.07
N GLY A 161 -0.65 3.66 -14.57
CA GLY A 161 0.53 4.15 -13.88
C GLY A 161 1.81 3.78 -14.57
N SER A 162 2.92 4.43 -14.19
CA SER A 162 4.24 3.93 -14.59
C SER A 162 4.60 2.65 -13.84
N GLY A 163 3.99 2.39 -12.69
CA GLY A 163 4.11 1.19 -11.88
C GLY A 163 2.74 0.59 -11.61
N VAL A 164 2.61 -0.72 -11.75
CA VAL A 164 1.47 -1.50 -11.24
C VAL A 164 2.07 -2.65 -10.45
N TYR A 165 1.91 -2.59 -9.14
CA TYR A 165 2.38 -3.59 -8.19
C TYR A 165 1.16 -4.40 -7.74
N VAL A 166 1.22 -5.72 -7.91
CA VAL A 166 0.19 -6.65 -7.48
C VAL A 166 0.85 -7.67 -6.57
N ALA A 167 0.33 -7.86 -5.36
CA ALA A 167 0.75 -8.91 -4.47
C ALA A 167 -0.43 -9.74 -4.01
N ALA A 168 -0.27 -11.06 -4.03
CA ALA A 168 -1.23 -12.01 -3.50
C ALA A 168 -0.66 -12.69 -2.26
N THR A 169 -1.46 -12.73 -1.20
CA THR A 169 -1.16 -13.43 0.04
C THR A 169 -1.78 -14.83 -0.03
N VAL A 170 -0.93 -15.84 -0.18
CA VAL A 170 -1.33 -17.25 -0.21
C VAL A 170 -1.14 -17.83 1.19
N THR A 171 -2.20 -18.35 1.79
CA THR A 171 -2.19 -18.91 3.15
C THR A 171 -2.08 -20.43 3.16
N ALA A 172 -2.49 -21.09 2.07
CA ALA A 172 -2.31 -22.51 1.88
C ALA A 172 -1.98 -22.85 0.42
N LEU A 173 -1.01 -23.73 0.21
CA LEU A 173 -0.57 -24.15 -1.11
C LEU A 173 -0.18 -25.63 -1.13
N ALA A 174 -0.88 -26.44 -1.90
CA ALA A 174 -0.61 -27.87 -2.06
C ALA A 174 -0.51 -28.26 -3.54
N TRP A 175 0.70 -28.62 -3.97
CA TRP A 175 0.95 -29.12 -5.32
C TRP A 175 0.31 -30.49 -5.53
N ARG A 176 -0.35 -30.69 -6.67
CA ARG A 176 -0.94 -31.99 -7.05
C ARG A 176 -0.07 -32.76 -8.05
N ALA A 177 0.61 -32.03 -8.92
CA ALA A 177 1.58 -32.53 -9.91
C ALA A 177 2.64 -31.44 -10.18
N GLY A 178 2.91 -31.09 -11.44
CA GLY A 178 3.80 -29.98 -11.82
C GLY A 178 3.12 -28.62 -11.72
N GLY A 179 2.40 -28.41 -10.62
CA GLY A 179 1.44 -27.33 -10.47
C GLY A 179 2.06 -25.93 -10.49
N ALA A 180 1.20 -24.94 -10.69
CA ALA A 180 1.58 -23.54 -10.74
C ALA A 180 0.51 -22.64 -10.12
N PHE A 181 0.95 -21.61 -9.40
CA PHE A 181 0.14 -20.43 -9.10
C PHE A 181 0.78 -19.21 -9.76
N GLU A 182 -0.04 -18.36 -10.35
CA GLU A 182 0.38 -17.30 -11.26
C GLU A 182 -0.32 -15.99 -10.93
N LEU A 183 0.46 -14.91 -10.90
CA LEU A 183 -0.03 -13.55 -11.10
C LEU A 183 0.36 -13.07 -12.48
N ALA A 184 -0.60 -12.50 -13.20
CA ALA A 184 -0.37 -11.92 -14.51
C ALA A 184 -0.70 -10.43 -14.48
N ILE A 185 0.11 -9.63 -15.17
CA ILE A 185 -0.19 -8.25 -15.50
C ILE A 185 -0.16 -8.14 -17.02
N ASP A 186 -1.24 -7.62 -17.58
CA ASP A 186 -1.42 -7.46 -19.02
C ASP A 186 -1.73 -5.99 -19.33
N GLY A 187 -0.92 -5.38 -20.19
CA GLY A 187 -1.05 -3.97 -20.54
C GLY A 187 -2.11 -3.69 -21.60
N ASP A 188 -2.38 -4.65 -22.50
CA ASP A 188 -3.03 -4.35 -23.78
C ASP A 188 -4.07 -5.38 -24.26
N GLY A 189 -4.30 -6.47 -23.51
CA GLY A 189 -5.28 -7.50 -23.88
C GLY A 189 -4.73 -8.58 -24.83
N SER A 190 -3.46 -8.50 -25.23
CA SER A 190 -2.87 -9.38 -26.25
C SER A 190 -1.45 -9.86 -25.91
N VAL A 191 -0.76 -9.25 -24.92
CA VAL A 191 0.54 -9.69 -24.40
C VAL A 191 0.59 -9.57 -22.87
N GLY A 192 0.36 -10.69 -22.18
CA GLY A 192 0.46 -10.77 -20.72
C GLY A 192 1.87 -11.13 -20.25
N VAL A 193 2.30 -10.53 -19.14
CA VAL A 193 3.50 -10.90 -18.40
C VAL A 193 3.10 -11.61 -17.12
N THR A 194 3.78 -12.71 -16.80
CA THR A 194 3.38 -13.64 -15.73
C THR A 194 4.51 -13.86 -14.74
N CYS A 195 4.15 -13.88 -13.46
CA CYS A 195 4.99 -14.27 -12.34
C CYS A 195 4.38 -15.53 -11.73
N ARG A 196 5.11 -16.63 -11.81
CA ARG A 196 4.60 -17.97 -11.49
C ARG A 196 5.47 -18.61 -10.42
N ILE A 197 4.85 -19.14 -9.38
CA ILE A 197 5.47 -20.16 -8.53
C ILE A 197 5.15 -21.52 -9.12
N LEU A 198 6.16 -22.36 -9.26
CA LEU A 198 6.08 -23.68 -9.88
C LEU A 198 6.53 -24.73 -8.88
N ALA A 199 5.79 -25.84 -8.81
CA ALA A 199 6.22 -27.02 -8.07
C ALA A 199 7.60 -27.48 -8.55
N ASP A 200 8.47 -27.91 -7.63
CA ASP A 200 9.81 -28.46 -7.90
C ASP A 200 9.85 -29.36 -9.16
N ARG A 201 10.39 -28.81 -10.27
CA ARG A 201 10.41 -29.46 -11.59
C ARG A 201 11.67 -30.25 -11.84
N ASP A 202 12.78 -29.90 -11.20
CA ASP A 202 14.07 -30.55 -11.37
C ASP A 202 14.43 -31.53 -10.25
N ALA A 203 13.53 -31.67 -9.27
CA ALA A 203 13.63 -32.56 -8.11
C ALA A 203 14.84 -32.23 -7.21
N ASP A 204 15.24 -30.96 -7.13
CA ASP A 204 16.30 -30.49 -6.24
C ASP A 204 15.82 -30.21 -4.81
N GLY A 205 14.51 -30.32 -4.58
CA GLY A 205 13.84 -30.10 -3.30
C GLY A 205 13.35 -28.66 -3.11
N PHE A 206 13.45 -27.79 -4.11
CA PHE A 206 12.99 -26.41 -4.05
C PHE A 206 12.03 -26.09 -5.19
N ASP A 207 10.91 -25.45 -4.86
CA ASP A 207 10.03 -24.87 -5.86
C ASP A 207 10.75 -23.75 -6.64
N GLU A 208 10.20 -23.34 -7.79
CA GLU A 208 10.80 -22.29 -8.61
C GLU A 208 9.91 -21.06 -8.75
N LEU A 209 10.57 -19.91 -8.89
CA LEU A 209 9.97 -18.69 -9.42
C LEU A 209 10.27 -18.60 -10.92
N GLU A 210 9.24 -18.42 -11.73
CA GLU A 210 9.34 -18.16 -13.16
C GLU A 210 8.73 -16.79 -13.49
N ALA A 211 9.50 -15.97 -14.19
CA ALA A 211 9.03 -14.77 -14.83
C ALA A 211 8.95 -15.05 -16.33
N ARG A 212 7.77 -14.88 -16.93
CA ARG A 212 7.56 -15.18 -18.34
C ARG A 212 6.81 -14.07 -19.03
N GLU A 213 7.36 -13.66 -20.17
CA GLU A 213 6.69 -12.80 -21.13
C GLU A 213 6.22 -13.61 -22.35
N ILE A 214 4.94 -13.46 -22.70
CA ILE A 214 4.38 -14.15 -23.86
C ILE A 214 5.01 -13.58 -25.14
N GLY A 215 5.77 -14.41 -25.86
CA GLY A 215 6.51 -13.99 -27.06
C GLY A 215 7.88 -13.37 -26.77
N GLY A 216 8.28 -13.29 -25.49
CA GLY A 216 9.57 -12.77 -25.05
C GLY A 216 10.42 -13.81 -24.31
N GLU A 217 11.22 -13.33 -23.35
CA GLU A 217 12.11 -14.15 -22.53
C GLU A 217 11.33 -14.91 -21.44
N THR A 218 11.90 -16.03 -21.00
CA THR A 218 11.45 -16.74 -19.79
C THR A 218 12.66 -16.93 -18.89
N LEU A 219 12.55 -16.46 -17.66
CA LEU A 219 13.56 -16.62 -16.62
C LEU A 219 12.99 -17.49 -15.51
N THR A 220 13.78 -18.45 -15.05
CA THR A 220 13.44 -19.32 -13.92
C THR A 220 14.56 -19.30 -12.89
N ARG A 221 14.20 -19.34 -11.61
CA ARG A 221 15.13 -19.40 -10.49
C ARG A 221 14.51 -20.19 -9.36
N ARG A 222 15.28 -21.11 -8.79
CA ARG A 222 14.91 -21.81 -7.56
C ARG A 222 14.57 -20.84 -6.44
N LEU A 223 13.59 -21.18 -5.61
CA LEU A 223 13.29 -20.44 -4.40
C LEU A 223 14.42 -20.57 -3.38
N SER A 224 14.49 -19.62 -2.46
CA SER A 224 15.50 -19.59 -1.39
C SER A 224 15.15 -20.52 -0.23
N ALA A 225 13.92 -21.02 -0.20
CA ALA A 225 13.43 -22.08 0.68
C ALA A 225 12.31 -22.85 -0.05
N ALA A 226 12.07 -24.09 0.34
CA ALA A 226 10.92 -24.86 -0.14
C ALA A 226 9.62 -24.31 0.45
N ILE A 227 8.51 -24.36 -0.29
CA ILE A 227 7.21 -23.96 0.26
C ILE A 227 6.60 -25.17 0.96
N THR A 228 6.21 -25.02 2.22
CA THR A 228 5.34 -26.00 2.89
C THR A 228 3.88 -25.57 2.82
N THR A 229 2.95 -26.51 3.07
CA THR A 229 1.51 -26.28 2.85
C THR A 229 0.89 -25.17 3.68
N GLU A 230 1.50 -24.83 4.81
CA GLU A 230 1.01 -23.84 5.77
C GLU A 230 1.87 -22.58 5.80
N ASP A 231 2.93 -22.50 4.98
CA ASP A 231 3.74 -21.30 4.93
C ASP A 231 2.97 -20.20 4.21
N PRO A 232 2.77 -19.02 4.83
CA PRO A 232 2.22 -17.89 4.10
C PRO A 232 3.23 -17.48 3.03
N VAL A 233 2.80 -17.48 1.78
CA VAL A 233 3.59 -17.10 0.61
C VAL A 233 3.01 -15.82 0.02
N MET A 234 3.83 -14.77 -0.05
CA MET A 234 3.48 -13.57 -0.79
C MET A 234 4.09 -13.64 -2.18
N VAL A 235 3.26 -13.72 -3.20
CA VAL A 235 3.67 -13.67 -4.61
C VAL A 235 3.42 -12.27 -5.13
N THR A 236 4.42 -11.67 -5.75
CA THR A 236 4.38 -10.30 -6.24
C THR A 236 4.70 -10.24 -7.72
N ALA A 237 3.90 -9.49 -8.46
CA ALA A 237 4.15 -9.06 -9.82
C ALA A 237 4.19 -7.53 -9.86
N TRP A 238 5.32 -6.95 -10.25
CA TRP A 238 5.49 -5.50 -10.31
C TRP A 238 5.96 -5.05 -11.69
N ARG A 239 5.04 -4.46 -12.46
CA ARG A 239 5.33 -3.93 -13.79
C ARG A 239 5.69 -2.46 -13.69
N THR A 240 6.89 -2.10 -14.10
CA THR A 240 7.36 -0.71 -14.21
C THR A 240 7.60 -0.33 -15.66
N VAL A 241 7.30 0.92 -16.03
CA VAL A 241 7.57 1.50 -17.35
C VAL A 241 8.36 2.79 -17.15
N ASP A 242 9.52 2.87 -17.81
CA ASP A 242 10.37 4.06 -17.71
C ASP A 242 9.93 5.19 -18.68
N ARG A 243 10.68 6.30 -18.65
CA ARG A 243 10.41 7.47 -19.52
C ARG A 243 10.62 7.19 -21.01
N GLU A 244 11.42 6.18 -21.34
CA GLU A 244 11.66 5.71 -22.71
C GLU A 244 10.62 4.69 -23.17
N GLN A 245 9.58 4.44 -22.36
CA GLN A 245 8.55 3.43 -22.61
C GLN A 245 9.11 2.00 -22.68
N ARG A 246 10.20 1.74 -21.95
CA ARG A 246 10.68 0.38 -21.72
C ARG A 246 9.98 -0.16 -20.49
N GLY A 247 9.27 -1.26 -20.64
CA GLY A 247 8.67 -1.95 -19.51
C GLY A 247 9.61 -3.01 -18.92
N ARG A 248 9.37 -3.33 -17.65
CA ARG A 248 10.06 -4.36 -16.89
C ARG A 248 9.06 -4.98 -15.93
N ILE A 249 9.04 -6.30 -15.84
CA ILE A 249 8.34 -7.01 -14.76
C ILE A 249 9.37 -7.42 -13.70
N THR A 250 8.99 -7.27 -12.45
CA THR A 250 9.69 -7.84 -11.30
C THR A 250 8.76 -8.86 -10.66
N CYS A 251 9.20 -10.11 -10.63
CA CYS A 251 8.50 -11.18 -9.92
C CYS A 251 9.24 -11.41 -8.61
N ARG A 252 8.51 -11.43 -7.49
CA ARG A 252 9.09 -11.71 -6.18
C ARG A 252 8.22 -12.72 -5.44
N VAL A 253 8.87 -13.59 -4.68
CA VAL A 253 8.22 -14.52 -3.76
C VAL A 253 8.86 -14.35 -2.40
N ARG A 254 8.03 -14.16 -1.36
CA ARG A 254 8.44 -14.12 0.03
C ARG A 254 7.74 -15.23 0.80
N ILE A 255 8.50 -16.04 1.54
CA ILE A 255 7.99 -17.17 2.32
C ILE A 255 8.09 -16.85 3.81
N GLY A 256 6.96 -16.79 4.51
CA GLY A 256 6.88 -16.33 5.90
C GLY A 256 7.51 -17.27 6.93
N GLY A 257 7.31 -18.59 6.83
CA GLY A 257 7.81 -19.57 7.80
C GLY A 257 9.33 -19.72 7.85
N HIS A 258 10.06 -19.08 6.92
CA HIS A 258 11.51 -19.17 6.79
C HIS A 258 12.23 -17.85 7.02
N GLY A 259 11.77 -17.06 7.99
CA GLY A 259 12.38 -15.75 8.31
C GLY A 259 12.22 -14.73 7.18
N GLY A 260 11.19 -14.89 6.34
CA GLY A 260 10.95 -14.00 5.20
C GLY A 260 11.87 -14.25 4.01
N ALA A 261 12.31 -15.49 3.79
CA ALA A 261 13.12 -15.87 2.63
C ALA A 261 12.51 -15.33 1.34
N THR A 262 13.31 -14.58 0.58
CA THR A 262 12.84 -13.83 -0.59
C THR A 262 13.63 -14.23 -1.83
N THR A 263 12.93 -14.52 -2.92
CA THR A 263 13.50 -14.75 -4.24
C THR A 263 12.89 -13.76 -5.23
N GLU A 264 13.74 -13.14 -6.05
CA GLU A 264 13.32 -12.16 -7.04
C GLU A 264 13.90 -12.47 -8.42
N LEU A 265 13.11 -12.19 -9.46
CA LEU A 265 13.45 -12.22 -10.86
C LEU A 265 12.94 -10.96 -11.55
N ALA A 266 13.58 -10.58 -12.64
CA ALA A 266 13.05 -9.53 -13.48
C ALA A 266 13.48 -9.69 -14.93
N LEU A 267 12.58 -9.34 -15.84
CA LEU A 267 12.79 -9.33 -17.28
C LEU A 267 12.24 -8.04 -17.88
N ALA A 268 12.82 -7.64 -19.01
CA ALA A 268 12.30 -6.55 -19.81
C ALA A 268 11.03 -7.01 -20.52
N THR A 269 10.07 -6.10 -20.70
CA THR A 269 8.84 -6.40 -21.43
C THR A 269 8.90 -5.90 -22.88
N VAL A 270 8.13 -6.52 -23.77
CA VAL A 270 8.00 -6.27 -25.21
C VAL A 270 7.31 -4.94 -25.46
N ASP A 271 6.39 -4.53 -24.58
CA ASP A 271 5.75 -3.22 -24.62
C ASP A 271 5.96 -2.42 -23.33
N GLY A 272 5.69 -1.11 -23.43
CA GLY A 272 5.70 -0.17 -22.31
C GLY A 272 4.31 0.34 -21.98
N ALA A 273 3.28 -0.51 -22.04
CA ALA A 273 1.92 -0.10 -21.73
C ALA A 273 1.80 0.33 -20.25
N THR A 274 1.36 1.56 -20.03
CA THR A 274 1.19 2.14 -18.69
C THR A 274 -0.18 1.85 -18.08
N THR A 275 -1.14 1.43 -18.89
CA THR A 275 -2.41 0.87 -18.40
C THR A 275 -2.29 -0.64 -18.40
N GLY A 276 -2.80 -1.33 -17.39
CA GLY A 276 -2.87 -2.79 -17.41
C GLY A 276 -3.94 -3.38 -16.49
N SER A 277 -4.48 -4.53 -16.88
CA SER A 277 -5.26 -5.41 -16.01
C SER A 277 -4.35 -6.40 -15.31
N TYR A 278 -4.82 -6.93 -14.18
CA TYR A 278 -4.16 -8.01 -13.47
C TYR A 278 -5.06 -9.23 -13.36
N ALA A 279 -4.46 -10.40 -13.25
CA ALA A 279 -5.15 -11.67 -13.15
C ALA A 279 -4.39 -12.62 -12.21
N MET A 280 -5.11 -13.61 -11.69
CA MET A 280 -4.53 -14.74 -11.00
C MET A 280 -5.01 -16.06 -11.58
N ALA A 281 -4.13 -17.05 -11.58
CA ALA A 281 -4.44 -18.39 -12.07
C ALA A 281 -3.78 -19.47 -11.21
N ALA A 282 -4.45 -20.61 -11.17
CA ALA A 282 -3.97 -21.85 -10.58
C ALA A 282 -4.06 -22.96 -11.63
N THR A 283 -3.10 -23.89 -11.61
CA THR A 283 -3.08 -25.08 -12.46
C THR A 283 -2.46 -26.23 -11.69
N GLU A 284 -3.14 -27.38 -11.59
CA GLU A 284 -2.65 -28.56 -10.87
C GLU A 284 -2.21 -28.28 -9.41
N VAL A 285 -2.88 -27.33 -8.75
CA VAL A 285 -2.60 -26.88 -7.39
C VAL A 285 -3.90 -26.69 -6.61
N THR A 286 -3.88 -27.02 -5.32
CA THR A 286 -4.88 -26.54 -4.37
C THR A 286 -4.32 -25.33 -3.64
N VAL A 287 -4.99 -24.19 -3.74
CA VAL A 287 -4.49 -22.91 -3.23
C VAL A 287 -5.60 -22.11 -2.56
N GLU A 288 -5.24 -21.46 -1.46
CA GLU A 288 -6.03 -20.48 -0.72
C GLU A 288 -5.32 -19.13 -0.79
N VAL A 289 -6.01 -18.13 -1.36
CA VAL A 289 -5.53 -16.75 -1.45
C VAL A 289 -6.37 -15.90 -0.50
N ALA A 290 -5.75 -15.42 0.58
CA ALA A 290 -6.41 -14.56 1.57
C ALA A 290 -6.72 -13.19 0.97
N SER A 291 -5.73 -12.57 0.30
CA SER A 291 -5.92 -11.25 -0.30
C SER A 291 -5.08 -11.01 -1.55
N VAL A 292 -5.54 -10.05 -2.35
CA VAL A 292 -4.77 -9.44 -3.43
C VAL A 292 -4.75 -7.92 -3.25
N VAL A 293 -3.58 -7.34 -3.08
CA VAL A 293 -3.38 -5.89 -2.97
C VAL A 293 -2.76 -5.34 -4.26
N VAL A 294 -3.19 -4.15 -4.65
CA VAL A 294 -2.72 -3.47 -5.87
C VAL A 294 -2.35 -2.03 -5.57
N TYR A 295 -1.10 -1.67 -5.87
CA TYR A 295 -0.61 -0.30 -5.83
C TYR A 295 -0.28 0.22 -7.23
N THR A 296 -0.48 1.52 -7.45
CA THR A 296 -0.10 2.16 -8.72
C THR A 296 0.79 3.35 -8.49
N SER A 297 1.78 3.49 -9.38
CA SER A 297 2.73 4.61 -9.39
C SER A 297 2.33 5.63 -10.45
N PRO A 298 2.53 6.94 -10.21
CA PRO A 298 2.08 7.99 -11.10
C PRO A 298 2.77 7.88 -12.46
N LEU A 299 2.11 8.36 -13.51
CA LEU A 299 2.72 8.43 -14.83
C LEU A 299 3.95 9.35 -14.80
N LEU A 300 5.04 8.88 -15.40
CA LEU A 300 6.24 9.71 -15.54
C LEU A 300 5.96 10.80 -16.58
N SER A 301 6.18 12.07 -16.22
CA SER A 301 6.10 13.16 -17.19
C SER A 301 7.11 12.94 -18.31
N LYS A 302 6.68 13.14 -19.57
CA LYS A 302 7.55 12.95 -20.75
C LYS A 302 8.68 13.99 -20.82
N ASN A 303 8.58 15.10 -20.09
CA ASN A 303 9.61 16.13 -19.98
C ASN A 303 9.78 16.54 -18.50
N PRO A 304 11.02 16.71 -17.99
CA PRO A 304 11.25 17.54 -16.81
C PRO A 304 11.03 19.03 -17.17
N PRO A 305 10.72 19.90 -16.19
CA PRO A 305 10.76 21.35 -16.37
C PRO A 305 12.16 21.85 -16.73
#